data_AF-A0A9D6J0N2-F1
#
_entry.id   AF-A0A9D6J0N2-F1
#
_cell.length_a   1.000
_cell.length_b   1.000
_cell.length_c   1.000
_cell.angle_alpha   90.00
_cell.angle_beta   90.00
_cell.angle_gamma   90.00
#
_symmetry.space_group_name_H-M   'P 1'
#
loop_
_entity.id
_entity.type
_entity.pdbx_description
1 polymer ?
#
loop_
_entity_poly.entity_id
_entity_poly.type
_entity_poly.pdbx_seq_one_letter_code
_entity_poly.pdbx_strand_id
1 'polypeptide(L)'
;MKSIARLIITAAEASRQSFGCEAASDFTWFSRAFFDQALRRTFSLTQAFEEAKRSIAERERTHGYEASNPQIALGAAMRAKLASIQQRLESTVPASAIRTVW
;
A
#
# COMPACT_ATOMS: atom_id res chain seq x y z
N MET A 1 -17.31 -11.15 -13.80
CA MET A 1 -16.61 -11.90 -12.73
C MET A 1 -15.25 -11.24 -12.46
N LYS A 2 -14.89 -10.87 -11.22
CA LYS A 2 -13.52 -10.42 -10.92
C LYS A 2 -12.58 -11.64 -10.96
N SER A 3 -11.43 -11.55 -11.63
CA SER A 3 -10.45 -12.66 -11.71
C SER A 3 -9.93 -13.04 -10.33
N ILE A 4 -9.80 -14.35 -10.07
CA ILE A 4 -9.33 -14.90 -8.79
C ILE A 4 -7.81 -14.82 -8.62
N ALA A 5 -7.06 -14.58 -9.69
CA ALA A 5 -5.60 -14.63 -9.73
C ALA A 5 -4.96 -13.25 -9.89
N ARG A 6 -5.59 -12.19 -9.36
CA ARG A 6 -5.06 -10.82 -9.41
C ARG A 6 -5.20 -10.06 -8.10
N LEU A 7 -4.31 -9.08 -7.94
CA LEU A 7 -4.41 -7.98 -6.98
C LEU A 7 -4.54 -6.69 -7.77
N ILE A 8 -5.51 -5.84 -7.40
CA ILE A 8 -5.61 -4.47 -7.88
C ILE A 8 -5.64 -3.57 -6.65
N ILE A 9 -4.80 -2.52 -6.65
CA ILE A 9 -4.80 -1.45 -5.66
C ILE A 9 -4.95 -0.14 -6.40
N THR A 10 -5.85 0.73 -5.94
CA THR A 10 -6.03 2.09 -6.48
C THR A 10 -5.76 3.12 -5.39
N ALA A 11 -5.07 4.20 -5.76
CA ALA A 11 -4.72 5.28 -4.84
C ALA A 11 -5.92 6.16 -4.44
N ALA A 12 -7.06 6.01 -5.13
CA ALA A 12 -8.33 6.65 -4.80
C ALA A 12 -9.51 5.77 -5.24
N GLU A 13 -10.70 6.01 -4.71
CA GLU A 13 -11.95 5.47 -5.25
C GLU A 13 -12.39 6.23 -6.51
N ALA A 14 -13.36 5.67 -7.24
CA ALA A 14 -13.71 6.09 -8.61
C ALA A 14 -14.10 7.57 -8.76
N SER A 15 -14.67 8.19 -7.73
CA SER A 15 -15.12 9.58 -7.74
C SER A 15 -14.25 10.50 -6.90
N ARG A 16 -13.07 10.06 -6.45
CA ARG A 16 -12.14 10.83 -5.62
C ARG A 16 -10.84 11.10 -6.35
N GLN A 17 -10.22 12.20 -5.95
CA GLN A 17 -8.87 12.53 -6.37
C GLN A 17 -7.82 11.86 -5.47
N SER A 18 -6.66 11.55 -6.04
CA SER A 18 -5.45 11.21 -5.28
C SER A 18 -4.49 12.42 -5.25
N PHE A 19 -3.73 12.57 -4.17
CA PHE A 19 -2.97 13.79 -3.87
C PHE A 19 -1.44 13.57 -3.88
N GLY A 20 -0.68 14.67 -3.91
CA GLY A 20 0.79 14.65 -3.86
C GLY A 20 1.50 14.57 -5.20
N CYS A 21 0.88 15.05 -6.27
CA CYS A 21 1.47 15.07 -7.61
C CYS A 21 2.08 16.44 -7.94
N GLU A 22 2.88 16.99 -7.02
CA GLU A 22 3.65 18.21 -7.27
C GLU A 22 4.94 17.90 -8.05
N ALA A 23 5.44 18.86 -8.83
CA ALA A 23 6.61 18.67 -9.67
C ALA A 23 7.90 18.27 -8.92
N ALA A 24 8.00 18.63 -7.64
CA ALA A 24 9.14 18.30 -6.78
C ALA A 24 8.96 17.01 -5.96
N SER A 25 7.81 16.35 -6.07
CA SER A 25 7.48 15.17 -5.26
C SER A 25 7.94 13.88 -5.96
N ASP A 26 8.84 13.12 -5.32
CA ASP A 26 9.26 11.79 -5.82
C ASP A 26 8.11 10.76 -5.83
N PHE A 27 7.08 11.00 -5.01
CA PHE A 27 5.96 10.10 -4.82
C PHE A 27 4.67 10.89 -4.57
N THR A 28 3.55 10.35 -5.08
CA THR A 28 2.21 10.71 -4.57
C THR A 28 2.08 10.31 -3.10
N TRP A 29 1.15 10.92 -2.37
CA TRP A 29 0.99 10.65 -0.94
C TRP A 29 0.70 9.18 -0.68
N PHE A 30 -0.18 8.56 -1.47
CA PHE A 30 -0.46 7.13 -1.37
C PHE A 30 0.76 6.27 -1.66
N SER A 31 1.50 6.55 -2.74
CA SER A 31 2.68 5.75 -3.11
C SER A 31 3.76 5.82 -2.05
N ARG A 32 3.98 7.00 -1.45
CA ARG A 32 4.89 7.16 -0.31
C ARG A 32 4.43 6.35 0.89
N ALA A 33 3.16 6.47 1.26
CA ALA A 33 2.61 5.74 2.42
C ALA A 33 2.67 4.21 2.22
N PHE A 34 2.43 3.73 1.01
CA PHE A 34 2.43 2.31 0.70
C PHE A 34 3.84 1.72 0.53
N PHE A 35 4.64 2.26 -0.40
CA PHE A 35 5.95 1.71 -0.73
C PHE A 35 7.06 2.18 0.21
N ASP A 36 7.15 3.49 0.41
CA ASP A 36 8.27 4.11 1.13
C ASP A 36 8.08 4.14 2.66
N GLN A 37 6.92 3.71 3.16
CA GLN A 37 6.65 3.68 4.60
C GLN A 37 6.15 2.31 5.06
N ALA A 38 4.99 1.87 4.59
CA ALA A 38 4.37 0.64 5.11
C ALA A 38 5.12 -0.63 4.68
N LEU A 39 5.51 -0.75 3.41
CA LEU A 39 6.28 -1.92 2.94
C LEU A 39 7.72 -2.00 3.46
N ARG A 40 8.22 -0.94 4.10
CA ARG A 40 9.46 -0.98 4.89
C ARG A 40 9.28 -1.59 6.28
N ARG A 41 8.07 -1.96 6.66
CA ARG A 41 7.74 -2.49 8.00
C ARG A 41 7.10 -3.87 7.94
N THR A 42 6.55 -4.25 6.79
CA THR A 42 5.89 -5.53 6.56
C THR A 42 6.07 -5.99 5.12
N PHE A 43 6.18 -7.30 4.90
CA PHE A 43 6.11 -7.89 3.57
C PHE A 43 4.67 -8.14 3.10
N SER A 44 3.67 -7.92 3.96
CA SER A 44 2.27 -8.12 3.63
C SER A 44 1.71 -6.92 2.87
N LEU A 45 1.45 -7.09 1.57
CA LEU A 45 0.81 -6.05 0.74
C LEU A 45 -0.55 -5.61 1.29
N THR A 46 -1.31 -6.52 1.91
CA THR A 46 -2.61 -6.17 2.51
C THR A 46 -2.46 -5.38 3.81
N GLN A 47 -1.50 -5.73 4.69
CA GLN A 47 -1.25 -4.93 5.88
C GLN A 47 -0.69 -3.55 5.51
N ALA A 48 0.24 -3.51 4.55
CA ALA A 48 0.80 -2.25 4.06
C ALA A 48 -0.28 -1.34 3.46
N PHE A 49 -1.25 -1.90 2.75
CA PHE A 49 -2.38 -1.14 2.21
C PHE A 49 -3.25 -0.53 3.33
N GLU A 50 -3.59 -1.30 4.36
CA GLU A 50 -4.40 -0.80 5.48
C GLU A 50 -3.65 0.25 6.34
N GLU A 51 -2.33 0.12 6.48
CA GLU A 51 -1.50 1.17 7.08
C GLU A 51 -1.47 2.44 6.23
N ALA A 52 -1.21 2.30 4.93
CA ALA A 52 -1.18 3.43 4.01
C ALA A 52 -2.52 4.16 3.96
N LYS A 53 -3.64 3.42 3.87
CA LYS A 53 -5.00 3.96 3.84
C LYS A 53 -5.33 4.78 5.09
N ARG A 54 -4.94 4.32 6.28
CA ARG A 54 -5.12 5.09 7.52
C ARG A 54 -4.25 6.33 7.55
N SER A 55 -2.98 6.20 7.17
CA SER A 55 -2.01 7.30 7.18
C SER A 55 -2.42 8.45 6.25
N ILE A 56 -2.83 8.13 5.02
CA ILE A 56 -3.23 9.15 4.04
C ILE A 56 -4.57 9.79 4.38
N ALA A 57 -5.53 9.05 4.93
CA ALA A 57 -6.81 9.63 5.35
C ALA A 57 -6.60 10.70 6.45
N GLU A 58 -5.70 10.44 7.40
CA GLU A 58 -5.36 11.41 8.46
C GLU A 58 -4.60 12.62 7.89
N ARG A 59 -3.68 12.40 6.96
CA ARG A 59 -2.95 13.47 6.29
C ARG A 59 -3.90 14.36 5.49
N GLU A 60 -4.78 13.78 4.69
CA GLU A 60 -5.78 14.47 3.87
C GLU A 60 -6.72 15.31 4.76
N ARG A 61 -7.24 14.71 5.84
CA ARG A 61 -8.05 15.40 6.85
C ARG A 61 -7.33 16.62 7.43
N THR A 62 -6.06 16.47 7.78
CA THR A 62 -5.24 17.56 8.34
C THR A 62 -5.04 18.72 7.36
N HIS A 63 -5.04 18.44 6.05
CA HIS A 63 -4.93 19.45 4.99
C HIS A 63 -6.30 19.96 4.51
N GLY A 64 -7.41 19.51 5.13
CA GLY A 64 -8.77 19.90 4.76
C GLY A 64 -9.28 19.28 3.46
N TYR A 65 -8.66 18.19 2.99
CA TYR A 65 -9.10 17.48 1.80
C TYR A 65 -10.15 16.41 2.12
N GLU A 66 -11.03 16.17 1.16
CA GLU A 66 -11.88 14.97 1.17
C GLU A 66 -11.00 13.73 1.02
N ALA A 67 -11.29 12.68 1.80
CA ALA A 67 -10.48 11.47 1.78
C ALA A 67 -10.50 10.83 0.39
N SER A 68 -9.32 10.41 -0.10
CA SER A 68 -9.16 9.77 -1.40
C SER A 68 -9.72 8.35 -1.43
N ASN A 69 -9.87 7.71 -0.27
CA ASN A 69 -10.38 6.36 -0.09
C ASN A 69 -9.72 5.32 -1.02
N PRO A 70 -8.43 5.01 -0.87
CA PRO A 70 -7.78 3.93 -1.61
C PRO A 70 -8.56 2.61 -1.53
N GLN A 71 -8.51 1.83 -2.60
CA GLN A 71 -9.25 0.56 -2.72
C GLN A 71 -8.32 -0.61 -3.02
N ILE A 72 -8.71 -1.80 -2.56
CA ILE A 72 -8.01 -3.05 -2.80
C ILE A 72 -9.00 -4.12 -3.27
N ALA A 73 -8.64 -4.83 -4.34
CA ALA A 73 -9.36 -6.00 -4.82
C ALA A 73 -8.39 -7.17 -4.98
N LEU A 74 -8.52 -8.15 -4.09
CA LEU A 74 -7.63 -9.32 -4.02
C LEU A 74 -8.41 -10.62 -4.28
N GLY A 75 -8.07 -11.29 -5.38
CA GLY A 75 -8.61 -12.61 -5.72
C GLY A 75 -8.07 -13.73 -4.83
N ALA A 76 -8.84 -14.80 -4.64
CA ALA A 76 -8.51 -15.89 -3.71
C ALA A 76 -7.19 -16.61 -4.04
N ALA A 77 -6.94 -16.93 -5.31
CA ALA A 77 -5.69 -17.60 -5.71
C ALA A 77 -4.48 -16.67 -5.51
N MET A 78 -4.64 -15.36 -5.81
CA MET A 78 -3.59 -14.38 -5.55
C MET A 78 -3.33 -14.21 -4.05
N ARG A 79 -4.37 -14.24 -3.21
CA ARG A 79 -4.22 -14.19 -1.75
C ARG A 79 -3.31 -15.30 -1.23
N ALA A 80 -3.55 -16.54 -1.66
CA ALA A 80 -2.71 -17.68 -1.29
C ALA A 80 -1.26 -17.50 -1.78
N LYS A 81 -1.08 -17.04 -3.03
CA LYS A 81 0.25 -16.78 -3.59
C LYS A 81 1.03 -15.73 -2.80
N LEU A 82 0.39 -14.61 -2.45
CA LEU A 82 1.02 -13.52 -1.70
C LEU A 82 1.37 -13.95 -0.27
N ALA A 83 0.53 -14.75 0.39
CA ALA A 83 0.85 -15.29 1.72
C ALA A 83 2.10 -16.18 1.68
N SER A 84 2.24 -17.04 0.67
CA SER A 84 3.44 -17.86 0.47
C SER A 84 4.69 -17.01 0.20
N ILE A 85 4.58 -15.92 -0.58
CA ILE A 85 5.69 -15.00 -0.83
C ILE A 85 6.09 -14.28 0.47
N GLN A 86 5.11 -13.77 1.23
CA GLN A 86 5.35 -13.12 2.52
C GLN A 86 6.13 -14.04 3.45
N GLN A 87 5.67 -15.28 3.68
CA GLN A 87 6.34 -16.26 4.55
C GLN A 87 7.79 -16.52 4.12
N ARG A 88 8.03 -16.64 2.80
CA ARG A 88 9.38 -16.83 2.26
C ARG A 88 10.27 -15.62 2.49
N LEU A 89 9.75 -14.41 2.37
CA LEU A 89 10.52 -13.20 2.64
C LEU A 89 10.83 -13.05 4.13
N GLU A 90 9.87 -13.34 5.00
CA GLU A 90 10.06 -13.33 6.46
C GLU A 90 11.09 -14.36 6.93
N SER A 91 11.20 -15.51 6.26
CA SER A 91 12.20 -16.53 6.59
C SER A 91 13.59 -16.25 6.00
N THR A 92 13.67 -15.47 4.93
CA THR A 92 14.93 -15.23 4.18
C THR A 92 15.58 -13.89 4.53
N VAL A 93 14.77 -12.87 4.86
CA VAL A 93 15.26 -11.53 5.17
C VAL A 93 15.30 -11.36 6.69
N PRO A 94 16.48 -11.16 7.30
CA PRO A 94 16.55 -10.92 8.74
C PRO A 94 15.73 -9.67 9.11
N ALA A 95 15.02 -9.71 10.24
CA ALA A 95 14.16 -8.62 10.69
C ALA A 95 14.89 -7.27 10.82
N SER A 96 16.20 -7.29 11.05
CA SER A 96 17.07 -6.11 11.03
C SER A 96 17.21 -5.49 9.64
N ALA A 97 17.25 -6.30 8.57
CA ALA A 97 17.43 -5.85 7.18
C ALA A 97 16.18 -5.20 6.58
N ILE A 98 14.98 -5.49 7.09
CA ILE A 98 13.75 -4.77 6.69
C ILE A 98 13.90 -3.24 6.91
N ARG A 99 14.73 -2.83 7.89
CA ARG A 99 15.03 -1.44 8.22
C ARG A 99 16.22 -0.82 7.48
N THR A 100 17.12 -1.61 6.89
CA THR A 100 18.46 -1.13 6.48
C THR A 100 18.69 -1.09 4.97
N VAL A 101 17.76 -1.55 4.13
CA VAL A 101 18.00 -1.65 2.68
C VAL A 101 17.83 -0.32 1.94
N TRP A 102 17.43 0.78 2.62
CA TRP A 102 17.53 2.13 2.05
C TRP A 102 17.72 3.19 3.13
#